data_AF-A0A947NVR3-F1
#
_entry.id   AF-A0A947NVR3-F1
#
_cell.length_a   1.000
_cell.length_b   1.000
_cell.length_c   1.000
_cell.angle_alpha   90.00
_cell.angle_beta   90.00
_cell.angle_gamma   90.00
#
_symmetry.space_group_name_H-M   'P 1'
#
loop_
_entity.id
_entity.type
_entity.pdbx_description
1 polymer ?
#
loop_
_entity_poly.entity_id
_entity_poly.type
_entity_poly.pdbx_seq_one_letter_code
_entity_poly.pdbx_strand_id
1 'polypeptide(L)'
;MANVYLALLHHPVYNKHKEVVTTCITGFDLHDIARAAVTFGIKKYYVVNPMPAQRQFAERIIDFWQDESSLEFNWTRAEAFKLISVKESLEQV
;
A
#
# COMPACT_ATOMS: atom_id res chain seq x y z
N MET A 1 19.49 13.63 0.49
CA MET A 1 18.90 12.43 -0.13
C MET A 1 17.80 12.84 -1.08
N ALA A 2 17.59 12.11 -2.18
CA ALA A 2 16.53 12.38 -3.13
C ALA A 2 15.15 12.03 -2.53
N ASN A 3 14.10 12.75 -2.96
CA ASN A 3 12.73 12.43 -2.59
C ASN A 3 12.24 11.28 -3.48
N VAL A 4 12.21 10.06 -2.94
CA VAL A 4 11.76 8.86 -3.67
C VAL A 4 10.41 8.40 -3.12
N TYR A 5 9.50 8.06 -4.03
CA TYR A 5 8.15 7.58 -3.76
C TYR A 5 7.90 6.28 -4.51
N LEU A 6 7.00 5.44 -4.00
CA LEU A 6 6.68 4.14 -4.59
C LEU A 6 5.18 4.01 -4.78
N ALA A 7 4.74 3.46 -5.91
CA ALA A 7 3.34 3.16 -6.18
C ALA A 7 3.17 1.71 -6.63
N LEU A 8 2.27 0.96 -5.98
CA LEU A 8 1.80 -0.34 -6.44
C LEU A 8 0.47 -0.15 -7.17
N LEU A 9 0.51 -0.36 -8.49
CA LEU A 9 -0.67 -0.25 -9.36
C LEU A 9 -1.42 -1.58 -9.41
N HIS A 10 -2.71 -1.54 -9.11
CA HIS A 10 -3.62 -2.64 -9.38
C HIS A 10 -4.48 -2.43 -10.64
N HIS A 11 -4.40 -1.23 -11.23
CA HIS A 11 -5.00 -0.89 -12.52
C HIS A 11 -4.26 0.33 -13.11
N PRO A 12 -4.12 0.43 -14.45
CA PRO A 12 -4.30 -0.63 -15.42
C PRO A 12 -3.13 -1.63 -15.38
N VAL A 13 -3.40 -2.93 -15.26
CA VAL A 13 -2.37 -3.99 -15.30
C VAL A 13 -2.80 -5.12 -16.22
N TYR A 14 -1.83 -5.92 -16.70
CA TYR A 14 -2.11 -7.02 -17.61
C TYR A 14 -2.41 -8.33 -16.87
N ASN A 15 -3.43 -9.05 -17.34
CA ASN A 15 -3.62 -10.46 -17.00
C ASN A 15 -2.74 -11.37 -17.90
N LYS A 16 -2.83 -12.69 -17.71
CA LYS A 16 -2.09 -13.69 -18.51
C LYS A 16 -2.41 -13.68 -20.01
N HIS A 17 -3.54 -13.08 -20.40
CA HIS A 17 -3.98 -12.90 -21.79
C HIS A 17 -3.60 -11.53 -22.36
N LYS A 18 -2.84 -10.72 -21.62
CA LYS A 18 -2.47 -9.32 -21.96
C LYS A 18 -3.66 -8.38 -22.07
N GLU A 19 -4.77 -8.71 -21.43
CA GLU A 19 -5.92 -7.81 -21.29
C GLU A 19 -5.70 -6.89 -20.10
N VAL A 20 -6.14 -5.64 -20.21
CA VAL A 20 -6.09 -4.68 -19.11
C VAL A 20 -7.19 -5.03 -18.11
N VAL A 21 -6.79 -5.28 -16.87
CA VAL A 21 -7.68 -5.66 -15.77
C VAL A 21 -7.39 -4.85 -14.51
N THR A 22 -8.29 -4.97 -13.53
CA THR A 22 -8.04 -4.54 -12.15
C THR A 22 -7.75 -5.77 -11.29
N THR A 23 -6.67 -5.74 -10.53
CA THR A 23 -6.28 -6.83 -9.62
C THR A 23 -6.69 -6.55 -8.19
N CYS A 24 -6.72 -7.60 -7.36
CA CYS A 24 -6.96 -7.46 -5.93
C CYS A 24 -5.70 -6.96 -5.21
N ILE A 25 -5.90 -6.15 -4.18
CA ILE A 25 -4.86 -5.85 -3.20
C ILE A 25 -4.67 -7.10 -2.34
N THR A 26 -3.43 -7.54 -2.17
CA THR A 26 -3.11 -8.56 -1.18
C THR A 26 -2.66 -7.88 0.11
N GLY A 27 -3.09 -8.40 1.26
CA GLY A 27 -2.61 -7.88 2.55
C GLY A 27 -1.09 -8.04 2.69
N PHE A 28 -0.50 -9.07 2.06
CA PHE A 28 0.94 -9.32 2.10
C PHE A 28 1.74 -8.20 1.42
N ASP A 29 1.29 -7.70 0.26
CA ASP A 29 1.96 -6.59 -0.44
C ASP A 29 1.97 -5.30 0.39
N LEU A 30 0.94 -5.07 1.22
CA LEU A 30 0.92 -3.93 2.15
C LEU A 30 2.05 -4.05 3.17
N HIS A 31 2.31 -5.25 3.69
CA HIS A 31 3.35 -5.50 4.68
C HIS A 31 4.75 -5.45 4.10
N ASP A 32 4.99 -6.22 3.03
CA ASP A 32 6.32 -6.48 2.51
C ASP A 32 6.93 -5.19 1.93
N ILE A 33 6.19 -4.54 1.05
CA ILE A 33 6.64 -3.32 0.37
C ILE A 33 6.76 -2.15 1.36
N ALA A 34 5.87 -2.03 2.35
CA ALA A 34 6.00 -0.98 3.36
C ALA A 34 7.28 -1.11 4.20
N ARG A 35 7.66 -2.34 4.57
CA ARG A 35 8.92 -2.58 5.30
C ARG A 35 10.16 -2.29 4.45
N ALA A 36 10.12 -2.68 3.17
CA ALA A 36 11.16 -2.32 2.22
C ALA A 36 11.25 -0.79 2.04
N ALA A 37 10.10 -0.10 1.94
CA ALA A 37 10.00 1.34 1.81
C ALA A 37 10.67 2.07 2.98
N VAL A 38 10.44 1.65 4.23
CA VAL A 38 11.16 2.17 5.40
C VAL A 38 12.66 1.94 5.28
N THR A 39 13.07 0.72 4.93
CA THR A 39 14.48 0.31 4.86
C THR A 39 15.29 1.17 3.88
N PHE A 40 14.70 1.54 2.75
CA PHE A 40 15.35 2.33 1.70
C PHE A 40 15.04 3.84 1.77
N GLY A 41 14.36 4.30 2.82
CA GLY A 41 14.06 5.73 3.01
C GLY A 41 13.06 6.31 2.00
N ILE A 42 12.12 5.50 1.53
CA ILE A 42 11.02 5.93 0.67
C ILE A 42 10.07 6.85 1.46
N LYS A 43 9.67 7.97 0.86
CA LYS A 43 8.83 8.98 1.53
C LYS A 43 7.36 8.59 1.66
N LYS A 44 6.83 7.89 0.65
CA LYS A 44 5.45 7.39 0.67
C LYS A 44 5.33 6.16 -0.22
N TYR A 45 4.52 5.21 0.24
CA TYR A 45 4.12 4.04 -0.50
C TYR A 45 2.63 4.15 -0.83
N TYR A 46 2.32 4.31 -2.11
CA TYR A 46 0.96 4.42 -2.59
C TYR A 46 0.44 3.08 -3.09
N VAL A 47 -0.78 2.72 -2.69
CA VAL A 47 -1.49 1.53 -3.19
C VAL A 47 -2.67 2.03 -4.00
N VAL A 48 -2.65 1.76 -5.30
CA VAL A 48 -3.59 2.37 -6.25
C VAL A 48 -4.56 1.32 -6.76
N ASN A 49 -5.84 1.49 -6.46
CA ASN A 49 -6.89 0.59 -6.92
C ASN A 49 -8.21 1.34 -7.16
N PRO A 50 -8.81 1.27 -8.36
CA PRO A 50 -10.04 1.96 -8.68
C PRO A 50 -11.28 1.34 -8.03
N MET A 51 -11.20 0.13 -7.48
CA MET A 51 -12.35 -0.51 -6.82
C MET A 51 -12.50 -0.06 -5.35
N PRO A 52 -13.64 0.55 -4.96
CA PRO A 52 -13.86 1.00 -3.58
C PRO A 52 -13.74 -0.12 -2.55
N ALA A 53 -14.23 -1.32 -2.86
CA ALA A 53 -14.15 -2.47 -1.95
C ALA A 53 -12.70 -2.90 -1.65
N GLN A 54 -11.80 -2.78 -2.64
CA GLN A 54 -10.38 -3.07 -2.44
C GLN A 54 -9.72 -1.97 -1.58
N ARG A 55 -10.08 -0.71 -1.81
CA ARG A 55 -9.58 0.41 -0.98
C ARG A 55 -10.01 0.25 0.48
N GLN A 56 -11.29 -0.03 0.73
CA GLN A 56 -11.81 -0.30 2.07
C GLN A 56 -11.12 -1.49 2.75
N PHE A 57 -10.84 -2.55 2.00
CA PHE A 57 -10.07 -3.70 2.52
C PHE A 57 -8.66 -3.27 2.96
N ALA A 58 -7.95 -2.49 2.14
CA ALA A 58 -6.61 -2.00 2.48
C ALA A 58 -6.65 -1.04 3.68
N GLU A 59 -7.59 -0.09 3.68
CA GLU A 59 -7.79 0.87 4.77
C GLU A 59 -8.05 0.16 6.10
N ARG A 60 -8.90 -0.88 6.13
CA ARG A 60 -9.14 -1.66 7.35
C ARG A 60 -7.88 -2.32 7.90
N ILE A 61 -7.01 -2.84 7.04
CA ILE A 61 -5.72 -3.41 7.46
C ILE A 61 -4.81 -2.30 7.99
N ILE A 62 -4.79 -1.16 7.30
CA ILE A 62 -3.97 -0.01 7.68
C ILE A 62 -4.36 0.52 9.06
N ASP A 63 -5.65 0.75 9.28
CA ASP A 63 -6.19 1.25 10.55
C ASP A 63 -5.85 0.30 11.71
N PHE A 64 -5.98 -1.01 11.49
CA PHE A 64 -5.60 -2.01 12.49
C PHE A 64 -4.13 -1.87 12.92
N TRP A 65 -3.21 -1.67 11.98
CA TRP A 65 -1.78 -1.55 12.29
C TRP A 65 -1.34 -0.16 12.74
N GLN A 66 -2.16 0.87 12.55
CA GLN A 66 -1.91 2.22 13.05
C GLN A 66 -2.47 2.47 14.46
N ASP A 67 -3.33 1.59 14.97
CA ASP A 67 -3.84 1.65 16.34
C ASP A 67 -2.69 1.59 17.38
N GLU A 68 -2.87 2.29 18.50
CA GLU A 68 -1.87 2.37 19.57
C GLU A 68 -1.55 0.99 20.16
N SER A 69 -2.55 0.10 20.20
CA SER A 69 -2.37 -1.29 20.62
C SER A 69 -1.42 -2.08 19.72
N SER A 70 -1.36 -1.74 18.42
CA SER A 70 -0.46 -2.38 17.45
C SER A 70 0.99 -1.92 17.60
N LEU A 71 1.24 -0.73 18.15
CA LEU A 71 2.60 -0.28 18.47
C LEU A 71 3.21 -1.15 19.59
N GLU A 72 2.43 -1.47 20.62
CA GLU A 72 2.87 -2.34 21.71
C GLU A 72 3.14 -3.78 21.24
N PHE A 73 2.33 -4.26 20.29
CA PHE A 73 2.49 -5.61 19.73
C PHE A 73 3.64 -5.71 18.73
N ASN A 74 3.74 -4.80 17.76
CA ASN A 74 4.81 -4.76 16.77
C ASN A 74 5.04 -3.36 16.19
N TRP A 75 5.80 -2.56 16.93
CA TRP A 75 6.13 -1.18 16.55
C TRP A 75 6.75 -1.05 15.15
N THR A 76 7.60 -2.00 14.72
CA THR A 76 8.24 -1.92 13.39
C THR A 76 7.24 -2.03 12.24
N ARG A 77 6.16 -2.80 12.44
CA ARG A 77 5.09 -2.95 11.47
C ARG A 77 4.18 -1.73 11.49
N ALA A 78 3.79 -1.27 12.67
CA ALA A 78 3.00 -0.05 12.81
C ALA A 78 3.70 1.17 12.15
N GLU A 79 5.01 1.31 12.35
CA GLU A 79 5.79 2.39 11.74
C GLU A 79 5.82 2.30 10.22
N ALA A 80 6.01 1.10 9.66
CA ALA A 80 5.99 0.90 8.21
C ALA A 80 4.64 1.29 7.59
N PHE A 81 3.54 1.02 8.29
CA PHE A 81 2.19 1.31 7.81
C PHE A 81 1.84 2.80 7.72
N LYS A 82 2.56 3.66 8.46
CA LYS A 82 2.42 5.13 8.35
C LYS A 82 2.81 5.67 6.95
N LEU A 83 3.67 4.95 6.24
CA LEU A 83 4.07 5.32 4.87
C LEU A 83 3.00 5.02 3.83
N ILE A 84 2.01 4.17 4.14
CA ILE A 84 1.02 3.74 3.16
C ILE A 84 -0.01 4.84 2.90
N SER A 85 -0.44 5.01 1.66
CA SER A 85 -1.64 5.78 1.29
C SER A 85 -2.37 5.08 0.15
N VAL A 86 -3.67 4.89 0.33
CA VAL A 86 -4.52 4.28 -0.70
C VAL A 86 -5.07 5.36 -1.61
N LYS A 87 -4.99 5.16 -2.93
CA LYS A 87 -5.49 6.08 -3.96
C LYS A 87 -6.35 5.36 -4.98
N GLU A 88 -7.25 6.10 -5.62
CA GLU A 88 -8.15 5.54 -6.63
C GLU A 88 -7.47 5.41 -8.00
N SER A 89 -6.60 6.36 -8.35
CA SER A 89 -5.89 6.38 -9.62
C SER A 89 -4.45 6.90 -9.47
N LEU A 90 -3.63 6.67 -10.51
CA LEU A 90 -2.23 7.10 -10.52
C LEU A 90 -2.08 8.62 -10.47
N GLU A 91 -3.04 9.36 -11.01
CA GLU A 91 -3.05 10.82 -11.05
C GLU A 91 -3.22 11.47 -9.67
N GLN A 92 -3.61 10.69 -8.65
CA GLN A 92 -3.82 11.16 -7.27
C GLN A 92 -2.58 10.96 -6.37
N VAL A 93 -1.45 10.56 -6.94
CA VAL A 93 -0.23 10.13 -6.22
C VAL A 93 0.86 11.19 -6.26
#